data_AF-A0A1L9V496-F1
#
_entry.id   AF-A0A1L9V496-F1
#
_cell.length_a   1.000
_cell.length_b   1.000
_cell.length_c   1.000
_cell.angle_alpha   90.00
_cell.angle_beta   90.00
_cell.angle_gamma   90.00
#
_symmetry.space_group_name_H-M   'P 1'
#
loop_
_entity.id
_entity.type
_entity.pdbx_description
1 polymer ?
#
loop_
_entity_poly.entity_id
_entity_poly.type
_entity_poly.pdbx_seq_one_letter_code
_entity_poly.pdbx_strand_id
1 'polypeptide(L)'
;NAETEITESCVSYLLFDSFESGPCQTRDELQERLKINNLYDYSSHNWGHHALEALTLSSGVMGFLEHDMKVEALSQALMRSNYA
;
A
#
# COMPACT_ATOMS: atom_id res chain seq x y z
N ASN A 1 -3.00 16.37 11.72
CA ASN A 1 -2.52 16.99 10.45
C ASN A 1 -3.05 16.08 9.36
N ALA A 2 -3.65 16.64 8.30
CA ALA A 2 -4.25 15.86 7.21
C ALA A 2 -3.30 14.78 6.67
N GLU A 3 -2.02 15.10 6.48
CA GLU A 3 -1.00 14.15 5.99
C GLU A 3 -0.82 12.94 6.91
N THR A 4 -0.87 13.14 8.22
CA THR A 4 -0.81 12.06 9.21
C THR A 4 -2.03 11.14 9.09
N GLU A 5 -3.24 11.71 8.98
CA GLU A 5 -4.49 10.95 8.89
C GLU A 5 -4.59 10.17 7.57
N ILE A 6 -4.12 10.77 6.47
CA ILE A 6 -4.06 10.10 5.17
C ILE A 6 -3.03 8.97 5.21
N THR A 7 -1.86 9.19 5.82
CA THR A 7 -0.84 8.15 6.01
C THR A 7 -1.39 6.97 6.79
N GLU A 8 -2.04 7.23 7.94
CA GLU A 8 -2.65 6.19 8.77
C GLU A 8 -3.73 5.42 8.02
N SER A 9 -4.55 6.11 7.23
CA SER A 9 -5.58 5.49 6.40
C SER A 9 -4.97 4.60 5.31
N CYS A 10 -3.95 5.08 4.60
CA CYS A 10 -3.27 4.29 3.57
C CYS A 10 -2.59 3.05 4.17
N VAL A 11 -1.85 3.22 5.26
CA VAL A 11 -1.17 2.12 5.94
C VAL A 11 -2.16 1.09 6.48
N SER A 12 -3.26 1.54 7.10
CA SER A 12 -4.32 0.65 7.59
C SER A 12 -4.92 -0.17 6.45
N TYR A 13 -5.11 0.45 5.28
CA TYR A 13 -5.59 -0.23 4.08
C TYR A 13 -4.58 -1.27 3.58
N LEU A 14 -3.29 -0.90 3.49
CA LEU A 14 -2.21 -1.79 3.05
C LEU A 14 -1.98 -2.98 4.00
N LEU A 15 -2.42 -2.86 5.26
CA LEU A 15 -2.38 -3.92 6.26
C LEU A 15 -3.55 -4.91 6.16
N PHE A 16 -4.48 -4.77 5.22
CA PHE A 16 -5.61 -5.70 5.08
C PHE A 16 -5.16 -7.14 4.77
N ASP A 17 -5.93 -8.11 5.26
CA ASP A 17 -5.67 -9.55 5.06
C ASP A 17 -5.70 -9.95 3.58
N SER A 18 -6.41 -9.18 2.74
CA SER A 18 -6.41 -9.30 1.27
C SER A 18 -5.01 -9.28 0.65
N PHE A 19 -4.01 -8.76 1.36
CA PHE A 19 -2.62 -8.63 0.90
C PHE A 19 -1.65 -9.55 1.66
N GLU A 20 -2.13 -10.33 2.62
CA GLU A 20 -1.30 -11.24 3.45
C GLU A 20 -0.59 -12.30 2.61
N SER A 21 -1.23 -12.74 1.51
CA SER A 21 -0.65 -13.73 0.60
C SER A 21 0.50 -13.18 -0.25
N GLY A 22 0.82 -11.89 -0.13
CA GLY A 22 1.87 -11.24 -0.90
C GLY A 22 1.50 -10.94 -2.35
N PRO A 23 2.49 -10.86 -3.26
CA PRO A 23 2.27 -10.60 -4.67
C PRO A 23 1.29 -11.58 -5.33
N CYS A 24 0.45 -11.06 -6.22
CA CYS A 24 -0.32 -11.90 -7.14
C CYS A 24 0.60 -12.68 -8.05
N GLN A 25 0.23 -13.91 -8.42
CA GLN A 25 1.02 -14.77 -9.29
C GLN A 25 0.84 -14.37 -10.76
N THR A 26 -0.31 -13.78 -11.11
CA THR A 26 -0.63 -13.37 -12.48
C THR A 26 -1.05 -11.91 -12.59
N ARG A 27 -0.94 -11.36 -13.81
CA ARG A 27 -1.41 -10.00 -14.11
C ARG A 27 -2.93 -9.88 -13.91
N ASP A 28 -3.69 -10.92 -14.24
CA ASP A 28 -5.15 -10.90 -14.12
C ASP A 28 -5.58 -10.93 -12.65
N GLU A 29 -4.89 -11.72 -11.81
CA GLU A 29 -5.08 -11.67 -10.34
C GLU A 29 -4.75 -10.28 -9.76
N LEU A 30 -3.68 -9.64 -10.23
CA LEU A 30 -3.35 -8.28 -9.81
C LEU A 30 -4.43 -7.28 -10.25
N GLN A 31 -4.91 -7.40 -11.49
CA GLN A 31 -5.96 -6.54 -12.01
C GLN A 31 -7.27 -6.72 -11.23
N GLU A 32 -7.63 -7.95 -10.89
CA GLU A 32 -8.80 -8.25 -10.07
C GLU A 32 -8.64 -7.74 -8.64
N ARG A 33 -7.47 -7.95 -8.02
CA ARG A 33 -7.16 -7.38 -6.70
C ARG A 33 -7.36 -5.87 -6.70
N LEU A 34 -6.87 -5.16 -7.71
CA LEU A 34 -7.00 -3.69 -7.80
C LEU A 34 -8.45 -3.24 -8.02
N LYS A 35 -9.26 -4.01 -8.77
CA LYS A 35 -10.69 -3.73 -8.95
C LYS A 35 -11.50 -3.95 -7.67
N ILE A 36 -11.20 -5.00 -6.92
CA ILE A 36 -11.91 -5.32 -5.68
C ILE A 36 -11.50 -4.35 -4.57
N ASN A 37 -10.21 -3.98 -4.53
CA ASN A 37 -9.64 -3.13 -3.50
C ASN A 37 -9.40 -1.71 -4.07
N ASN A 38 -10.47 -0.93 -4.20
CA ASN A 38 -10.48 0.38 -4.88
C ASN A 38 -9.41 1.39 -4.41
N LEU A 39 -9.01 1.36 -3.13
CA LEU A 39 -7.98 2.26 -2.61
C LEU A 39 -6.56 1.66 -2.67
N TYR A 40 -6.40 0.41 -3.10
CA TYR A 40 -5.11 -0.27 -3.03
C TYR A 40 -4.05 0.42 -3.88
N ASP A 41 -4.43 0.83 -5.10
CA ASP A 41 -3.54 1.56 -6.00
C ASP A 41 -3.12 2.90 -5.37
N TYR A 42 -4.10 3.70 -4.94
CA TYR A 42 -3.86 4.99 -4.31
C TYR A 42 -2.99 4.86 -3.05
N SER A 43 -3.37 3.97 -2.12
CA SER A 43 -2.61 3.76 -0.89
C SER A 43 -1.20 3.30 -1.18
N SER A 44 -1.00 2.39 -2.15
CA SER A 44 0.33 1.90 -2.52
C SER A 44 1.25 3.01 -3.01
N HIS A 45 0.72 3.94 -3.81
CA HIS A 45 1.50 5.04 -4.39
C HIS A 45 1.73 6.22 -3.45
N ASN A 46 0.81 6.48 -2.52
CA ASN A 46 0.77 7.76 -1.81
C ASN A 46 1.14 7.67 -0.32
N TRP A 47 1.11 6.49 0.31
CA TRP A 47 1.37 6.39 1.76
C TRP A 47 2.71 7.02 2.17
N GLY A 48 3.77 6.76 1.41
CA GLY A 48 5.12 7.26 1.71
C GLY A 48 5.28 8.76 1.44
N HIS A 49 4.55 9.28 0.46
CA HIS A 49 4.50 10.71 0.17
C HIS A 49 3.85 11.47 1.33
N HIS A 50 2.66 11.03 1.75
CA HIS A 50 1.97 11.61 2.90
C HIS A 50 2.77 11.44 4.20
N ALA A 51 3.44 10.30 4.38
CA ALA A 51 4.29 10.07 5.56
C ALA A 51 5.48 11.03 5.63
N LEU A 52 6.03 11.42 4.47
CA LEU A 52 7.13 12.38 4.39
C LEU A 52 6.66 13.82 4.65
N GLU A 53 5.46 14.18 4.19
CA GLU A 53 4.86 15.49 4.45
C GLU A 53 4.29 15.63 5.86
N ALA A 54 4.02 14.50 6.53
CA ALA A 54 3.69 14.48 7.94
C ALA A 54 4.91 14.90 8.78
N LEU A 55 4.71 15.89 9.66
CA LEU A 55 5.72 16.36 10.62
C LEU A 55 6.24 15.28 11.59
N THR A 56 5.55 14.13 11.68
CA THR A 56 5.87 13.01 12.55
C THR A 56 5.60 11.69 11.83
N LEU A 57 6.56 10.78 11.86
CA LEU A 57 6.41 9.43 11.33
C LEU A 57 5.49 8.61 12.23
N SER A 58 4.44 7.99 11.66
CA SER A 58 3.51 7.17 12.45
C SER A 58 4.12 5.79 12.75
N SER A 59 3.82 5.25 13.94
CA SER A 59 4.22 3.88 14.32
C SER A 59 3.60 2.83 13.40
N GLY A 60 2.44 3.12 12.80
CA GLY A 60 1.81 2.28 11.79
C GLY A 60 2.70 2.08 10.57
N VAL A 61 3.39 3.13 10.09
CA VAL A 61 4.31 3.00 8.95
C VAL A 61 5.43 2.02 9.27
N MET A 62 6.03 2.12 10.45
CA MET A 62 7.09 1.19 10.87
C MET A 62 6.58 -0.24 10.96
N GLY A 63 5.42 -0.46 11.59
CA GLY A 63 4.82 -1.79 11.67
C GLY A 63 4.41 -2.38 10.31
N PHE A 64 4.01 -1.54 9.36
CA PHE A 64 3.75 -1.98 7.98
C PHE A 64 5.02 -2.43 7.26
N LEU A 65 6.12 -1.69 7.40
CA LEU A 65 7.40 -2.02 6.77
C LEU A 65 8.01 -3.33 7.28
N GLU A 66 7.56 -3.84 8.43
CA GLU A 66 7.95 -5.13 8.98
C GLU A 66 7.14 -6.32 8.41
N HIS A 67 6.10 -6.07 7.60
CA HIS A 67 5.32 -7.12 6.93
C HIS A 67 5.84 -7.40 5.51
N ASP A 68 6.87 -8.24 5.38
CA ASP A 68 7.52 -8.58 4.11
C ASP A 68 6.52 -8.90 2.98
N MET A 69 5.55 -9.77 3.23
CA MET A 69 4.55 -10.17 2.23
C MET A 69 3.73 -8.97 1.73
N LYS A 70 3.26 -8.10 2.63
CA LYS A 70 2.45 -6.94 2.25
C LYS A 70 3.29 -5.87 1.55
N VAL A 71 4.55 -5.72 1.95
CA VAL A 71 5.52 -4.82 1.29
C VAL A 71 5.82 -5.30 -0.13
N GLU A 72 6.00 -6.59 -0.35
CA GLU A 72 6.16 -7.17 -1.68
C GLU A 72 4.89 -7.01 -2.54
N ALA A 73 3.70 -7.25 -1.96
CA ALA A 73 2.42 -7.04 -2.63
C ALA A 73 2.23 -5.59 -3.07
N LEU A 74 2.61 -4.63 -2.23
CA LEU A 74 2.62 -3.20 -2.54
C LEU A 74 3.61 -2.90 -3.67
N SER A 75 4.82 -3.47 -3.59
CA SER A 75 5.86 -3.28 -4.60
C SER A 75 5.39 -3.73 -5.99
N GLN A 76 4.63 -4.84 -6.08
CA GLN A 76 4.02 -5.27 -7.33
C GLN A 76 3.01 -4.26 -7.88
N ALA A 77 2.20 -3.64 -7.03
CA ALA A 77 1.25 -2.60 -7.44
C ALA A 77 1.98 -1.34 -7.97
N LEU A 78 3.06 -0.92 -7.31
CA LEU A 78 3.90 0.20 -7.74
C LEU A 78 4.57 -0.05 -9.10
N MET A 79 5.09 -1.26 -9.32
CA MET A 79 5.77 -1.61 -10.57
C MET A 79 4.83 -1.58 -11.79
N ARG A 80 3.52 -1.80 -11.61
CA ARG A 80 2.54 -1.69 -12.70
C ARG A 80 2.54 -0.29 -13.34
N SER A 81 2.67 0.76 -12.54
CA SER A 81 2.59 2.16 -13.02
C SER A 81 3.78 2.59 -13.87
N ASN A 82 4.89 1.83 -13.85
CA ASN A 82 6.06 2.07 -14.69
C ASN A 82 5.94 1.44 -16.10
N TYR A 83 4.88 0.67 -16.37
CA TYR A 83 4.66 -0.03 -17.64
C TYR A 83 3.28 0.27 -18.27
N ALA A 84 2.60 1.32 -17.79
CA ALA A 84 1.32 1.77 -18.34
C ALA A 84 1.51 2.68 -19.58
#